data_AF-A0A9D9DV04-F1
#
_entry.id   AF-A0A9D9DV04-F1
#
_cell.length_a   1.000
_cell.length_b   1.000
_cell.length_c   1.000
_cell.angle_alpha   90.00
_cell.angle_beta   90.00
_cell.angle_gamma   90.00
#
_symmetry.space_group_name_H-M   'P 1'
#
loop_
_entity.id
_entity.type
_entity.pdbx_description
1 polymer ?
#
loop_
_entity_poly.entity_id
_entity_poly.type
_entity_poly.pdbx_seq_one_letter_code
_entity_poly.pdbx_strand_id
1 'polypeptide(L)'
;MEKDKNYSRLLDEQIGLVGRENRYLEFKSNYQDTDKLGRYISALSNGACLERQDFAYLYFGVKDETWDVIGTTFDVSKEKAKGNQSLEIYLRQYVSPSIDFADASSYSD
;
A
#
# COMPACT_ATOMS: atom_id res chain seq x y z
N MET A 1 -3.40 10.91 -15.60
CA MET A 1 -4.74 10.89 -16.25
C MET A 1 -5.19 9.50 -16.67
N GLU A 2 -4.38 8.69 -17.39
CA GLU A 2 -4.70 7.27 -17.67
C GLU A 2 -4.45 6.37 -16.44
N LYS A 3 -3.31 6.56 -15.75
CA LYS A 3 -2.91 5.79 -14.56
C LYS A 3 -3.87 5.95 -13.39
N ASP A 4 -4.26 7.19 -13.09
CA ASP A 4 -5.20 7.48 -12.01
C ASP A 4 -6.54 6.76 -12.24
N LYS A 5 -7.01 6.69 -13.51
CA LYS A 5 -8.22 5.96 -13.88
C LYS A 5 -8.07 4.44 -13.70
N ASN A 6 -6.91 3.87 -14.03
CA ASN A 6 -6.65 2.45 -13.85
C ASN A 6 -6.59 2.05 -12.37
N TYR A 7 -5.96 2.88 -11.52
CA TYR A 7 -5.91 2.63 -10.08
C TYR A 7 -7.27 2.83 -9.41
N SER A 8 -8.03 3.85 -9.82
CA SER A 8 -9.42 4.00 -9.37
C SER A 8 -10.28 2.80 -9.77
N ARG A 9 -10.15 2.27 -10.99
CA ARG A 9 -10.89 1.06 -11.40
C ARG A 9 -10.49 -0.17 -10.58
N LEU A 10 -9.19 -0.40 -10.35
CA LEU A 10 -8.71 -1.50 -9.52
C LEU A 10 -9.24 -1.40 -8.09
N LEU A 11 -9.22 -0.18 -7.53
CA LEU A 11 -9.77 0.13 -6.22
C LEU A 11 -11.28 -0.19 -6.17
N ASP A 12 -12.06 0.27 -7.15
CA ASP A 12 -13.49 0.01 -7.24
C ASP A 12 -13.80 -1.50 -7.37
N GLU A 13 -13.01 -2.24 -8.16
CA GLU A 13 -13.14 -3.69 -8.30
C GLU A 13 -12.84 -4.42 -6.99
N GLN A 14 -11.76 -4.04 -6.30
CA GLN A 14 -11.40 -4.64 -5.02
C GLN A 14 -12.40 -4.32 -3.92
N ILE A 15 -12.89 -3.08 -3.86
CA ILE A 15 -13.98 -2.67 -2.97
C ILE A 15 -15.23 -3.51 -3.23
N GLY A 16 -15.63 -3.66 -4.51
CA GLY A 16 -16.80 -4.42 -4.92
C GLY A 16 -16.71 -5.92 -4.61
N LEU A 17 -15.50 -6.50 -4.68
CA LEU A 17 -15.26 -7.90 -4.36
C LEU A 17 -15.29 -8.18 -2.86
N VAL A 18 -14.83 -7.23 -2.05
CA VAL A 18 -14.63 -7.46 -0.62
C VAL A 18 -15.89 -7.15 0.18
N GLY A 19 -16.56 -6.02 -0.08
CA GLY A 19 -17.81 -5.62 0.57
C GLY A 19 -17.81 -5.49 2.11
N ARG A 20 -16.66 -5.64 2.80
CA ARG A 20 -16.47 -5.56 4.27
C ARG A 20 -14.99 -5.38 4.64
N GLU A 21 -14.66 -5.30 5.93
CA GLU A 21 -13.26 -5.39 6.37
C GLU A 21 -12.60 -6.69 5.86
N ASN A 22 -11.38 -6.57 5.35
CA ASN A 22 -10.54 -7.70 5.00
C ASN A 22 -9.15 -7.54 5.62
N ARG A 23 -8.29 -8.53 5.38
CA ARG A 23 -6.95 -8.60 5.97
C ARG A 23 -5.82 -8.30 4.98
N TYR A 24 -6.14 -7.97 3.73
CA TYR A 24 -5.17 -7.82 2.65
C TYR A 24 -5.32 -6.51 1.86
N LEU A 25 -6.30 -5.67 2.20
CA LEU A 25 -6.45 -4.30 1.73
C LEU A 25 -6.44 -3.36 2.94
N GLU A 26 -5.56 -2.38 2.91
CA GLU A 26 -5.52 -1.30 3.89
C GLU A 26 -5.62 0.04 3.17
N PHE A 27 -6.38 0.97 3.74
CA PHE A 27 -6.52 2.33 3.22
C PHE A 27 -5.88 3.32 4.17
N LYS A 28 -5.16 4.30 3.63
CA LYS A 28 -4.58 5.40 4.40
C LYS A 28 -4.80 6.70 3.64
N SER A 29 -5.14 7.75 4.37
CA SER A 29 -5.27 9.10 3.79
C SER A 29 -3.92 9.65 3.32
N ASN A 30 -2.85 9.39 4.07
CA ASN A 30 -1.50 9.83 3.74
C ASN A 30 -0.43 8.95 4.40
N TYR A 31 0.84 9.24 4.09
CA TYR A 31 2.02 8.58 4.66
C TYR A 31 1.94 8.45 6.19
N GLN A 32 2.45 7.33 6.68
CA GLN A 32 2.64 7.03 8.09
C GLN A 32 4.13 6.88 8.35
N ASP A 33 4.59 7.02 9.60
CA ASP A 33 5.99 6.76 9.91
C ASP A 33 6.44 5.36 9.45
N THR A 34 7.73 5.24 9.13
CA THR A 34 8.30 4.05 8.47
C THR A 34 8.08 2.76 9.28
N ASP A 35 8.14 2.84 10.61
CA ASP A 35 7.96 1.67 11.48
C ASP A 35 6.52 1.15 11.43
N LYS A 36 5.53 2.05 11.41
CA LYS A 36 4.13 1.66 11.16
C LYS A 36 3.95 1.08 9.76
N LEU A 37 4.57 1.70 8.76
CA LEU A 37 4.48 1.20 7.38
C LEU A 37 4.99 -0.24 7.27
N GLY A 38 6.15 -0.55 7.85
CA GLY A 38 6.67 -1.91 7.89
C GLY A 38 5.71 -2.90 8.57
N ARG A 39 5.09 -2.50 9.68
CA ARG A 39 4.08 -3.33 10.38
C ARG A 39 2.85 -3.59 9.52
N TYR A 40 2.35 -2.57 8.79
CA TYR A 40 1.23 -2.73 7.88
C TYR A 40 1.56 -3.73 6.78
N ILE A 41 2.71 -3.60 6.12
CA ILE A 41 3.11 -4.49 5.03
C ILE A 41 3.24 -5.94 5.56
N SER A 42 3.89 -6.16 6.71
CA SER A 42 3.96 -7.49 7.33
C SER A 42 2.58 -8.06 7.68
N ALA A 43 1.69 -7.25 8.26
CA ALA A 43 0.34 -7.68 8.63
C ALA A 43 -0.49 -8.05 7.38
N LEU A 44 -0.41 -7.22 6.33
CA LEU A 44 -1.12 -7.39 5.07
C LEU A 44 -0.64 -8.63 4.30
N SER A 45 0.67 -8.87 4.25
CA SER A 45 1.20 -10.08 3.62
C SER A 45 0.74 -11.35 4.34
N ASN A 46 0.74 -11.34 5.68
CA ASN A 46 0.21 -12.45 6.46
C ASN A 46 -1.30 -12.63 6.22
N GLY A 47 -2.06 -11.53 6.12
CA GLY A 47 -3.49 -11.58 5.82
C GLY A 47 -3.80 -12.12 4.43
N ALA A 48 -3.06 -11.71 3.40
CA ALA A 48 -3.19 -12.26 2.05
C ALA A 48 -2.89 -13.76 2.02
N CYS A 49 -1.83 -14.21 2.71
CA CYS A 49 -1.51 -15.63 2.82
C CYS A 49 -2.65 -16.44 3.46
N LEU A 50 -3.27 -15.93 4.54
CA LEU A 50 -4.40 -16.59 5.20
C LEU A 50 -5.65 -16.67 4.30
N GLU A 51 -5.90 -15.64 3.49
CA GLU A 51 -7.05 -15.55 2.58
C GLU A 51 -6.75 -16.10 1.17
N ARG A 52 -5.59 -16.76 0.98
CA ARG A 52 -5.11 -17.32 -0.30
C ARG A 52 -5.11 -16.31 -1.45
N GLN A 53 -4.77 -15.07 -1.15
CA GLN A 53 -4.54 -14.02 -2.14
C GLN A 53 -3.06 -13.96 -2.50
N ASP A 54 -2.77 -13.76 -3.78
CA ASP A 54 -1.39 -13.65 -4.28
C ASP A 54 -0.72 -12.35 -3.81
N PHE A 55 -1.52 -11.30 -3.57
CA PHE A 55 -1.05 -9.97 -3.21
C PHE A 55 -1.91 -9.32 -2.14
N ALA A 56 -1.29 -8.41 -1.40
CA ALA A 56 -1.95 -7.46 -0.52
C ALA A 56 -1.69 -6.03 -1.02
N TYR A 57 -2.61 -5.12 -0.73
CA TYR A 57 -2.55 -3.74 -1.22
C TYR A 57 -2.70 -2.75 -0.07
N LEU A 58 -1.85 -1.73 -0.10
CA LEU A 58 -1.93 -0.58 0.79
C LEU A 58 -2.14 0.66 -0.07
N TYR A 59 -3.33 1.24 0.00
CA TYR A 59 -3.68 2.41 -0.79
C TYR A 59 -3.48 3.68 0.02
N PHE A 60 -2.80 4.66 -0.58
CA PHE A 60 -2.65 6.00 -0.03
C PHE A 60 -3.54 6.99 -0.76
N GLY A 61 -4.09 7.97 -0.01
CA GLY A 61 -5.01 8.96 -0.53
C GLY A 61 -6.47 8.49 -0.55
N VAL A 62 -6.80 7.48 0.26
CA VAL A 62 -8.16 6.97 0.43
C VAL A 62 -8.56 7.11 1.90
N LYS A 63 -9.76 7.61 2.16
CA LYS A 63 -10.28 7.73 3.53
C LYS A 63 -10.72 6.36 4.07
N ASP A 64 -10.11 5.92 5.18
CA ASP A 64 -10.60 4.79 5.99
C ASP A 64 -12.08 5.07 6.32
N GLU A 65 -12.97 4.08 6.11
CA GLU A 65 -14.45 4.12 6.26
C GLU A 65 -15.27 4.50 5.01
N THR A 66 -14.99 5.63 4.36
CA THR A 66 -15.83 6.06 3.22
C THR A 66 -15.28 5.61 1.87
N TRP A 67 -14.02 5.18 1.84
CA TRP A 67 -13.28 4.84 0.62
C TRP A 67 -13.23 5.98 -0.41
N ASP A 68 -13.48 7.21 0.04
CA ASP A 68 -13.38 8.38 -0.81
C ASP A 68 -11.91 8.62 -1.19
N VAL A 69 -11.67 8.75 -2.49
CA VAL A 69 -10.36 9.13 -3.03
C VAL A 69 -10.16 10.63 -2.79
N ILE A 70 -9.33 10.95 -1.80
CA ILE A 70 -8.98 12.31 -1.40
C ILE A 70 -7.62 12.75 -1.97
N GLY A 71 -6.87 11.81 -2.53
CA GLY A 71 -5.50 12.03 -3.02
C GLY A 71 -4.47 12.06 -1.89
N THR A 72 -3.20 12.01 -2.26
CA THR A 72 -2.08 12.01 -1.31
C THR A 72 -0.91 12.83 -1.82
N THR A 73 -0.12 13.35 -0.90
CA THR A 73 1.18 13.99 -1.19
C THR A 73 2.34 13.02 -1.00
N PHE A 74 2.06 11.79 -0.56
CA PHE A 74 3.06 10.77 -0.32
C PHE A 74 3.69 10.33 -1.64
N ASP A 75 5.01 10.44 -1.71
CA ASP A 75 5.83 9.99 -2.82
C ASP A 75 6.96 9.13 -2.25
N VAL A 76 6.87 7.82 -2.47
CA VAL A 76 7.81 6.81 -1.93
C VAL A 76 9.26 7.16 -2.29
N SER A 77 9.49 7.74 -3.46
CA SER A 77 10.83 8.09 -3.95
C SER A 77 11.47 9.25 -3.20
N LYS A 78 10.64 10.13 -2.61
CA LYS A 78 11.07 11.33 -1.88
C LYS A 78 11.17 11.11 -0.38
N GLU A 79 10.48 10.09 0.15
CA GLU A 79 10.50 9.81 1.58
C GLU A 79 11.80 9.14 2.06
N LYS A 80 12.21 9.52 3.27
CA LYS A 80 13.41 9.01 3.93
C LYS A 80 13.04 8.28 5.21
N ALA A 81 13.71 7.15 5.43
CA ALA A 81 13.61 6.36 6.64
C ALA A 81 14.74 6.70 7.62
N LYS A 82 14.85 5.89 8.69
CA LYS A 82 15.90 6.02 9.70
C LYS A 82 17.29 6.00 9.05
N GLY A 83 18.16 6.91 9.50
CA GLY A 83 19.51 7.05 8.94
C GLY A 83 19.56 7.75 7.57
N ASN A 84 18.50 8.47 7.18
CA ASN A 84 18.41 9.20 5.91
C ASN A 84 18.47 8.29 4.65
N GLN A 85 18.16 7.01 4.83
CA GLN A 85 18.06 6.04 3.74
C GLN A 85 16.76 6.24 2.96
N SER A 86 16.75 5.86 1.67
CA SER A 86 15.49 5.79 0.91
C SER A 86 14.51 4.84 1.60
N LEU A 87 13.25 5.27 1.72
CA LEU A 87 12.17 4.49 2.32
C LEU A 87 12.06 3.10 1.68
N GLU A 88 12.13 3.01 0.36
CA GLU A 88 12.01 1.74 -0.35
C GLU A 88 13.11 0.75 0.07
N ILE A 89 14.37 1.19 0.07
CA ILE A 89 15.50 0.34 0.44
C ILE A 89 15.37 -0.10 1.90
N TYR A 90 14.95 0.82 2.79
CA TYR A 90 14.76 0.50 4.20
C TYR A 90 13.70 -0.59 4.39
N LEU A 91 12.54 -0.46 3.74
CA LEU A 91 11.48 -1.46 3.85
C LEU A 91 11.93 -2.82 3.32
N ARG A 92 12.67 -2.88 2.20
CA ARG A 92 13.22 -4.15 1.67
C ARG A 92 14.17 -4.84 2.64
N GLN A 93 14.92 -4.07 3.43
CA GLN A 93 15.91 -4.61 4.37
C GLN A 93 15.31 -5.03 5.71
N TYR A 94 14.29 -4.32 6.18
CA TYR A 94 13.83 -4.42 7.58
C TYR A 94 12.42 -4.98 7.75
N VAL A 95 11.68 -5.20 6.66
CA VAL A 95 10.40 -5.90 6.72
C VAL A 95 10.64 -7.41 6.76
N SER A 96 10.01 -8.08 7.74
CA SER A 96 10.10 -9.53 7.94
C SER A 96 8.70 -10.15 7.99
N PRO A 97 8.44 -11.27 7.29
CA PRO A 97 9.34 -11.95 6.36
C PRO A 97 9.73 -11.05 5.18
N SER A 98 10.88 -11.33 4.54
CA SER A 98 11.27 -10.60 3.34
C SER A 98 10.21 -10.85 2.27
N ILE A 99 9.61 -9.76 1.79
CA ILE A 99 8.48 -9.78 0.88
C ILE A 99 8.78 -8.88 -0.30
N ASP A 100 8.46 -9.39 -1.48
CA ASP A 100 8.49 -8.59 -2.69
C ASP A 100 7.31 -7.63 -2.67
N PHE A 101 7.62 -6.34 -2.66
CA PHE A 101 6.66 -5.28 -2.88
C PHE A 101 7.12 -4.41 -4.04
N ALA A 102 6.14 -3.87 -4.77
CA ALA A 102 6.36 -2.98 -5.89
C ALA A 102 5.57 -1.69 -5.67
N ASP A 103 6.19 -0.55 -5.95
CA ASP A 103 5.48 0.71 -6.05
C ASP A 103 4.78 0.77 -7.41
N ALA A 104 3.45 0.74 -7.41
CA ALA A 104 2.67 0.84 -8.65
C ALA A 104 2.90 2.18 -9.38
N SER A 105 3.39 3.23 -8.72
CA SER A 105 3.74 4.49 -9.37
C SER A 105 4.93 4.35 -10.35
N SER A 106 5.80 3.36 -10.11
CA SER A 106 7.09 3.16 -10.79
C SER A 106 7.05 2.37 -12.11
N TYR A 107 5.94 1.69 -12.41
CA TYR A 107 5.75 1.04 -13.72
C TYR A 107 5.38 2.11 -14.76
N SER A 108 6.40 2.71 -15.36
CA SER A 108 6.32 3.59 -16.52
C SER A 108 7.27 3.07 -17.59
N ASP A 109 6.91 1.95 -18.20
CA ASP A 109 7.36 1.56 -19.53
C ASP A 109 6.13 1.11 -20.33
#